data_AF-A0A7V9Q8J0-F1
#
_entry.id   AF-A0A7V9Q8J0-F1
#
_cell.length_a   1.000
_cell.length_b   1.000
_cell.length_c   1.000
_cell.angle_alpha   90.00
_cell.angle_beta   90.00
_cell.angle_gamma   90.00
#
_symmetry.space_group_name_H-M   'P 1'
#
loop_
_entity.id
_entity.type
_entity.pdbx_description
1 polymer ?
#
loop_
_entity_poly.entity_id
_entity_poly.type
_entity_poly.pdbx_seq_one_letter_code
_entity_poly.pdbx_strand_id
1 'polypeptide(L)'
;MYDNIKVTHDGGIVTVTLDRPEKLNAFAGHMRRDLAEALERAAANASARVVVIKGAGRAFCAGADVKFMAELMERDDVDEFTRLLHAGRRVLTTIRQMTKPVIASINGPAYGAGFNLALACDMRLASESATFSQSFVKVGL
;
A
#
# COMPACT_ATOMS: atom_id res chain seq x y z
N MET A 1 -9.25 2.66 14.62
CA MET A 1 -8.52 1.38 14.52
C MET A 1 -8.66 0.94 13.08
N TYR A 2 -7.59 0.49 12.42
CA TYR A 2 -7.65 0.04 11.03
C TYR A 2 -7.84 -1.47 10.99
N ASP A 3 -8.51 -1.97 9.96
CA ASP A 3 -8.79 -3.41 9.85
C ASP A 3 -7.59 -4.19 9.28
N ASN A 4 -6.95 -3.63 8.25
CA ASN A 4 -5.90 -4.31 7.46
C ASN A 4 -4.57 -3.53 7.44
N ILE A 5 -4.41 -2.57 8.35
CA ILE A 5 -3.20 -1.75 8.47
C ILE A 5 -2.77 -1.74 9.94
N LYS A 6 -1.50 -2.08 10.20
CA LYS A 6 -0.90 -1.95 11.54
C LYS A 6 0.13 -0.83 11.53
N VAL A 7 0.14 -0.01 12.58
CA VAL A 7 1.13 1.05 12.76
C VAL A 7 1.85 0.82 14.09
N THR A 8 3.19 0.77 14.05
CA THR A 8 4.03 0.69 15.24
C THR A 8 5.03 1.84 15.26
N HIS A 9 5.46 2.20 16.46
CA HIS A 9 6.42 3.27 16.71
C HIS A 9 7.59 2.70 17.50
N ASP A 10 8.81 2.91 17.02
CA ASP A 10 10.04 2.56 17.72
C ASP A 10 11.02 3.73 17.58
N GLY A 11 11.15 4.51 18.65
CA GLY A 11 11.85 5.78 18.64
C GLY A 11 11.36 6.68 17.49
N GLY A 12 12.26 7.04 16.59
CA GLY A 12 11.95 7.87 15.42
C GLY A 12 11.45 7.10 14.18
N ILE A 13 11.17 5.81 14.30
CA ILE A 13 10.74 4.95 13.18
C ILE A 13 9.24 4.69 13.30
N VAL A 14 8.48 5.03 12.26
CA VAL A 14 7.07 4.65 12.14
C VAL A 14 6.97 3.53 11.12
N THR A 15 6.51 2.37 11.54
CA THR A 15 6.33 1.22 10.64
C THR A 15 4.85 1.03 10.33
N VAL A 16 4.48 1.15 9.05
CA VAL A 16 3.15 0.88 8.51
C VAL A 16 3.18 -0.49 7.83
N THR A 17 2.45 -1.45 8.39
CA THR A 17 2.35 -2.81 7.88
C THR A 17 1.02 -3.01 7.17
N LEU A 18 1.07 -3.43 5.90
CA LEU A 18 -0.08 -3.96 5.17
C LEU A 18 -0.39 -5.35 5.75
N ASP A 19 -1.53 -5.51 6.40
CA ASP A 19 -1.81 -6.63 7.29
C ASP A 19 -3.07 -7.39 6.83
N ARG A 20 -2.98 -7.95 5.63
CA ARG A 20 -4.00 -8.86 5.06
C ARG A 20 -3.31 -10.07 4.42
N PRO A 21 -2.48 -10.82 5.19
CA PRO A 21 -1.53 -11.80 4.65
C PRO A 21 -2.21 -12.95 3.90
N GLU A 22 -3.41 -13.34 4.30
CA GLU A 22 -4.24 -14.38 3.68
C GLU A 22 -4.69 -14.02 2.25
N LYS A 23 -4.59 -12.74 1.88
CA LYS A 23 -4.84 -12.21 0.54
C LYS A 23 -3.60 -11.55 -0.06
N LEU A 24 -2.41 -11.89 0.44
CA LEU A 24 -1.13 -11.32 -0.02
C LEU A 24 -1.11 -9.79 0.03
N ASN A 25 -1.79 -9.22 1.02
CA ASN A 25 -1.93 -7.79 1.24
C ASN A 25 -2.55 -7.05 0.04
N ALA A 26 -3.39 -7.72 -0.75
CA ALA A 26 -4.12 -7.10 -1.85
C ALA A 26 -5.11 -6.04 -1.33
N PHE A 27 -5.13 -4.88 -1.97
CA PHE A 27 -6.00 -3.76 -1.65
C PHE A 27 -7.46 -4.06 -1.98
N ALA A 28 -8.30 -4.09 -0.94
CA ALA A 28 -9.74 -4.21 -1.04
C ALA A 28 -10.43 -3.21 -0.10
N GLY A 29 -11.70 -2.90 -0.40
CA GLY A 29 -12.53 -2.01 0.42
C GLY A 29 -11.80 -0.73 0.81
N HIS A 30 -11.78 -0.44 2.11
CA HIS A 30 -11.23 0.80 2.63
C HIS A 30 -9.71 0.80 2.89
N MET A 31 -9.00 -0.30 2.60
CA MET A 31 -7.58 -0.45 2.95
C MET A 31 -6.69 0.66 2.40
N ARG A 32 -6.98 1.20 1.20
CA ARG A 32 -6.23 2.34 0.63
C ARG A 32 -6.45 3.64 1.41
N ARG A 33 -7.68 3.88 1.87
CA ARG A 33 -8.02 5.06 2.67
C ARG A 33 -7.30 4.99 4.02
N ASP A 34 -7.33 3.82 4.66
CA ASP A 34 -6.69 3.59 5.94
C ASP A 34 -5.17 3.72 5.84
N LEU A 35 -4.57 3.23 4.75
CA LEU A 35 -3.15 3.44 4.45
C LEU A 35 -2.82 4.93 4.26
N ALA A 36 -3.63 5.66 3.50
CA ALA A 36 -3.43 7.10 3.30
C ALA A 36 -3.47 7.86 4.64
N GLU A 37 -4.46 7.56 5.49
CA GLU A 37 -4.60 8.16 6.80
C GLU A 37 -3.41 7.82 7.72
N ALA A 38 -2.95 6.56 7.72
CA ALA A 38 -1.78 6.16 8.50
C ALA A 38 -0.52 6.93 8.06
N LEU A 39 -0.32 7.11 6.76
CA LEU A 39 0.83 7.83 6.21
C LEU A 39 0.75 9.33 6.51
N GLU A 40 -0.43 9.94 6.45
CA GLU A 40 -0.62 11.36 6.81
C GLU A 40 -0.35 11.61 8.28
N ARG A 41 -0.82 10.72 9.17
CA ARG A 41 -0.50 10.78 10.60
C ARG A 41 1.01 10.64 10.82
N ALA A 42 1.67 9.74 10.09
CA ALA A 42 3.13 9.61 10.14
C ALA A 42 3.85 10.87 9.63
N ALA A 43 3.33 11.50 8.57
CA ALA A 43 3.84 12.76 8.03
C ALA A 43 3.73 13.91 9.05
N ALA A 44 2.62 13.99 9.78
CA ALA A 44 2.39 15.02 10.80
C ALA A 44 3.13 14.78 12.14
N ASN A 45 3.59 13.55 12.41
CA ASN A 45 4.23 13.21 13.69
C ASN A 45 5.64 13.81 13.83
N ALA A 46 5.82 14.85 14.64
CA ALA A 46 7.12 15.52 14.83
C ALA A 46 8.26 14.60 15.32
N SER A 47 7.95 13.51 16.03
CA SER A 47 8.95 12.54 16.52
C SER A 47 9.38 11.54 15.44
N ALA A 48 8.61 11.40 14.35
CA ALA A 48 8.95 10.49 13.26
C ALA A 48 10.09 11.07 12.40
N ARG A 49 11.16 10.30 12.23
CA ARG A 49 12.30 10.61 11.38
C ARG A 49 12.30 9.82 10.07
N VAL A 50 11.76 8.59 10.09
CA VAL A 50 11.67 7.69 8.93
C VAL A 50 10.36 6.93 9.00
N VAL A 51 9.76 6.68 7.83
CA VAL A 51 8.59 5.80 7.68
C VAL A 51 9.00 4.54 6.94
N VAL A 52 8.64 3.38 7.48
CA VAL A 52 8.85 2.09 6.82
C VAL A 52 7.49 1.51 6.44
N ILE A 53 7.31 1.13 5.18
CA ILE A 53 6.15 0.39 4.70
C ILE A 53 6.56 -1.05 4.47
N LYS A 54 5.84 -2.02 5.02
CA LYS A 54 6.10 -3.46 4.83
C LYS A 54 4.81 -4.26 4.65
N GLY A 55 4.91 -5.47 4.11
CA GLY A 55 3.81 -6.43 4.08
C GLY A 55 3.90 -7.43 5.24
N ALA A 56 2.75 -7.85 5.75
CA ALA A 56 2.65 -9.00 6.65
C ALA A 56 2.76 -10.32 5.86
N GLY A 57 3.24 -11.36 6.53
CA GLY A 57 3.32 -12.70 5.95
C GLY A 57 4.34 -12.81 4.81
N ARG A 58 3.94 -13.45 3.72
CA ARG A 58 4.85 -13.88 2.63
C ARG A 58 4.94 -12.95 1.42
N ALA A 59 4.21 -11.83 1.42
CA ALA A 59 4.21 -10.88 0.32
C ALA A 59 4.30 -9.45 0.84
N PHE A 60 4.79 -8.55 -0.01
CA PHE A 60 4.68 -7.12 0.24
C PHE A 60 3.23 -6.68 -0.04
N CYS A 61 2.81 -6.76 -1.31
CA CYS A 61 1.46 -6.46 -1.75
C CYS A 61 1.20 -6.99 -3.17
N ALA A 62 0.17 -7.80 -3.35
CA ALA A 62 -0.23 -8.34 -4.66
C ALA A 62 -0.97 -7.33 -5.57
N GLY A 63 -1.20 -6.10 -5.11
CA GLY A 63 -1.88 -5.06 -5.88
C GLY A 63 -3.37 -4.95 -5.55
N ALA A 64 -4.22 -4.75 -6.56
CA ALA A 64 -5.66 -4.67 -6.37
C ALA A 64 -6.25 -6.08 -6.14
N ASP A 65 -7.23 -6.20 -5.24
CA ASP A 65 -7.98 -7.44 -5.09
C ASP A 65 -8.91 -7.64 -6.30
N VAL A 66 -8.55 -8.58 -7.19
CA VAL A 66 -9.25 -8.82 -8.46
C VAL A 66 -10.71 -9.21 -8.25
N LYS A 67 -11.04 -9.95 -7.17
CA LYS A 67 -12.43 -10.33 -6.89
C LYS A 67 -13.26 -9.11 -6.53
N PHE A 68 -12.72 -8.26 -5.64
CA PHE A 68 -13.37 -7.01 -5.27
C PHE A 68 -13.56 -6.07 -6.47
N MET A 69 -12.57 -6.02 -7.38
CA MET A 69 -12.68 -5.26 -8.63
C MET A 69 -13.80 -5.79 -9.54
N ALA A 70 -13.90 -7.12 -9.70
CA ALA A 70 -14.98 -7.73 -10.49
C ALA A 70 -16.37 -7.44 -9.90
N GLU A 71 -16.52 -7.55 -8.57
CA GLU A 71 -17.78 -7.23 -7.88
C GLU A 71 -18.23 -5.77 -8.09
N LEU A 72 -17.29 -4.82 -8.16
CA LEU A 72 -17.61 -3.42 -8.44
C LEU A 72 -18.07 -3.22 -9.88
N MET A 73 -17.45 -3.92 -10.83
CA MET A 73 -17.86 -3.88 -12.24
C MET A 73 -19.24 -4.51 -12.45
N GLU A 74 -19.53 -5.63 -11.80
CA GLU A 74 -20.84 -6.29 -11.86
C GLU A 74 -21.97 -5.41 -11.31
N ARG A 75 -21.67 -4.62 -10.27
CA ARG A 75 -22.62 -3.67 -9.67
C ARG A 75 -22.74 -2.34 -10.42
N ASP A 76 -21.92 -2.11 -11.44
CA ASP A 76 -21.78 -0.82 -12.13
C ASP A 76 -21.54 0.35 -11.14
N ASP A 77 -20.79 0.10 -10.07
CA ASP A 77 -20.57 1.07 -8.98
C ASP A 77 -19.36 1.98 -9.30
N VAL A 78 -19.59 2.89 -10.25
CA VAL A 78 -18.59 3.85 -10.73
C VAL A 78 -18.12 4.80 -9.62
N ASP A 79 -19.00 5.15 -8.69
CA ASP A 79 -18.68 6.04 -7.59
C ASP A 79 -17.66 5.41 -6.63
N GLU A 80 -17.89 4.16 -6.22
CA GLU A 80 -16.94 3.46 -5.35
C GLU A 80 -15.62 3.19 -6.07
N PHE A 81 -15.66 2.83 -7.36
CA PHE A 81 -14.44 2.70 -8.16
C PHE A 81 -13.63 4.01 -8.19
N THR A 82 -14.30 5.14 -8.39
CA THR A 82 -13.68 6.47 -8.38
C THR A 82 -13.08 6.80 -7.01
N ARG A 83 -13.78 6.50 -5.91
CA ARG A 83 -13.26 6.68 -4.54
C ARG A 83 -11.99 5.84 -4.31
N LEU A 84 -11.94 4.62 -4.80
CA LEU A 84 -10.76 3.75 -4.69
C LEU A 84 -9.55 4.31 -5.44
N LEU A 85 -9.76 4.85 -6.65
CA LEU A 85 -8.71 5.52 -7.42
C LEU A 85 -8.20 6.77 -6.69
N HIS A 86 -9.11 7.60 -6.15
CA HIS A 86 -8.73 8.76 -5.35
C HIS A 86 -7.95 8.38 -4.09
N ALA A 87 -8.38 7.33 -3.37
CA ALA A 87 -7.66 6.84 -2.20
C ALA A 87 -6.25 6.34 -2.57
N GLY A 88 -6.11 5.63 -3.70
CA GLY A 88 -4.81 5.22 -4.24
C GLY A 88 -3.92 6.41 -4.56
N ARG A 89 -4.46 7.42 -5.27
CA ARG A 89 -3.74 8.67 -5.55
C ARG A 89 -3.28 9.36 -4.26
N ARG A 90 -4.16 9.44 -3.26
CA ARG A 90 -3.88 10.06 -1.96
C ARG A 90 -2.69 9.39 -1.26
N VAL A 91 -2.63 8.06 -1.23
CA VAL A 91 -1.45 7.32 -0.72
C VAL A 91 -0.17 7.77 -1.41
N LEU A 92 -0.16 7.77 -2.74
CA LEU A 92 1.04 8.09 -3.52
C LEU A 92 1.45 9.56 -3.34
N THR A 93 0.50 10.49 -3.35
CA THR A 93 0.80 11.92 -3.14
C THR A 93 1.32 12.19 -1.74
N THR A 94 0.76 11.54 -0.71
CA THR A 94 1.25 11.68 0.67
C THR A 94 2.70 11.22 0.78
N ILE A 95 3.07 10.10 0.17
CA ILE A 95 4.47 9.63 0.16
C ILE A 95 5.35 10.66 -0.59
N ARG A 96 4.95 11.08 -1.79
CA ARG A 96 5.74 11.99 -2.63
C ARG A 96 5.92 13.40 -2.06
N GLN A 97 5.04 13.83 -1.17
CA GLN A 97 5.09 15.13 -0.50
C GLN A 97 5.67 15.04 0.92
N MET A 98 5.96 13.84 1.42
CA MET A 98 6.48 13.66 2.77
C MET A 98 7.91 14.22 2.85
N THR A 99 8.18 15.02 3.87
CA THR A 99 9.52 15.58 4.14
C THR A 99 10.44 14.59 4.86
N LYS A 100 9.93 13.40 5.21
CA LYS A 100 10.64 12.32 5.91
C LYS A 100 10.90 11.19 4.93
N PRO A 101 12.07 10.54 4.98
CA PRO A 101 12.34 9.37 4.14
C PRO A 101 11.31 8.25 4.33
N VAL A 102 10.84 7.69 3.22
CA VAL A 102 9.93 6.55 3.16
C VAL A 102 10.63 5.34 2.54
N ILE A 103 10.67 4.23 3.28
CA ILE A 103 11.36 3.00 2.88
C ILE A 103 10.31 1.89 2.66
N ALA A 104 10.30 1.29 1.47
CA ALA A 104 9.58 0.04 1.22
C ALA A 104 10.46 -1.15 1.63
N SER A 105 10.05 -1.89 2.67
CA SER A 105 10.65 -3.18 3.06
C SER A 105 9.84 -4.32 2.45
N ILE A 106 10.39 -4.88 1.37
CA ILE A 106 9.71 -5.82 0.46
C ILE A 106 10.15 -7.24 0.79
N ASN A 107 9.30 -7.94 1.53
CA ASN A 107 9.53 -9.30 2.03
C ASN A 107 9.18 -10.42 1.02
N GLY A 108 8.51 -10.09 -0.09
CA GLY A 108 8.04 -11.04 -1.09
C GLY A 108 7.36 -10.32 -2.27
N PRO A 109 6.39 -10.95 -2.96
CA PRO A 109 5.75 -10.36 -4.14
C PRO A 109 5.23 -8.93 -3.94
N ALA A 110 5.58 -8.04 -4.87
CA ALA A 110 5.11 -6.67 -4.99
C ALA A 110 4.63 -6.42 -6.43
N TYR A 111 3.33 -6.55 -6.68
CA TYR A 111 2.74 -6.57 -8.03
C TYR A 111 1.73 -5.45 -8.26
N GLY A 112 1.65 -4.95 -9.50
CA GLY A 112 0.66 -3.95 -9.92
C GLY A 112 0.64 -2.73 -9.01
N ALA A 113 -0.53 -2.42 -8.42
CA ALA A 113 -0.66 -1.33 -7.46
C ALA A 113 0.27 -1.48 -6.23
N GLY A 114 0.60 -2.71 -5.82
CA GLY A 114 1.56 -2.98 -4.75
C GLY A 114 2.99 -2.63 -5.16
N PHE A 115 3.35 -2.87 -6.42
CA PHE A 115 4.61 -2.40 -6.96
C PHE A 115 4.64 -0.88 -7.09
N ASN A 116 3.55 -0.25 -7.53
CA ASN A 116 3.42 1.21 -7.61
C ASN A 116 3.63 1.87 -6.24
N LEU A 117 3.12 1.27 -5.16
CA LEU A 117 3.39 1.73 -3.80
C LEU A 117 4.89 1.70 -3.47
N ALA A 118 5.58 0.60 -3.78
CA ALA A 118 7.02 0.49 -3.56
C ALA A 118 7.82 1.49 -4.42
N LEU A 119 7.38 1.76 -5.65
CA LEU A 119 8.00 2.74 -6.55
C LEU A 119 7.81 4.18 -6.06
N ALA A 120 6.75 4.48 -5.33
CA ALA A 120 6.53 5.81 -4.77
C ALA A 120 7.45 6.14 -3.58
N CYS A 121 7.94 5.11 -2.87
CA CYS A 121 8.86 5.27 -1.74
C CYS A 121 10.23 5.82 -2.19
N ASP A 122 11.03 6.36 -1.28
CA ASP A 122 12.36 6.87 -1.61
C ASP A 122 13.35 5.72 -1.82
N MET A 123 13.33 4.75 -0.90
CA MET A 123 14.19 3.55 -0.94
C MET A 123 13.36 2.27 -0.94
N ARG A 124 13.91 1.23 -1.57
CA ARG A 124 13.33 -0.12 -1.62
C ARG A 124 14.38 -1.11 -1.14
N LEU A 125 14.08 -1.83 -0.06
CA LEU A 125 14.88 -2.94 0.45
C LEU A 125 14.12 -4.23 0.15
N ALA A 126 14.69 -5.07 -0.70
CA ALA A 126 14.07 -6.29 -1.17
C ALA A 126 14.76 -7.52 -0.58
N SER A 127 13.97 -8.48 -0.08
CA SER A 127 14.48 -9.81 0.25
C SER A 127 14.85 -10.59 -1.01
N GLU A 128 15.61 -11.67 -0.86
CA GLU A 128 15.89 -12.62 -1.97
C GLU A 128 14.61 -13.25 -2.53
N SER A 129 13.54 -13.31 -1.73
CA SER A 129 12.22 -13.81 -2.12
C SER A 129 11.35 -12.74 -2.81
N ALA A 130 11.81 -11.50 -2.93
CA ALA A 130 11.05 -10.43 -3.54
C ALA A 130 10.95 -10.63 -5.06
N THR A 131 9.72 -10.50 -5.57
CA THR A 131 9.45 -10.50 -7.00
C THR A 131 8.60 -9.29 -7.36
N PHE A 132 8.79 -8.79 -8.58
CA PHE A 132 8.14 -7.57 -9.08
C PHE A 132 7.45 -7.85 -10.41
N SER A 133 6.26 -7.29 -10.62
CA SER A 133 5.54 -7.44 -11.88
C SER A 133 4.56 -6.30 -12.12
N GLN A 134 4.53 -5.79 -13.35
CA GLN A 134 3.46 -4.95 -13.89
C GLN A 134 2.65 -5.75 -14.89
N SER A 135 1.62 -6.44 -14.39
CA SER A 135 0.80 -7.36 -15.22
C SER A 135 -0.40 -6.67 -15.86
N PHE A 136 -0.49 -5.33 -15.84
CA PHE A 136 -1.66 -4.56 -16.32
C PHE A 136 -2.04 -4.91 -17.77
N VAL A 137 -1.05 -4.98 -18.67
CA VAL A 137 -1.29 -5.33 -20.08
C VAL A 137 -1.91 -6.71 -20.30
N LYS A 138 -1.72 -7.64 -19.35
CA LYS A 138 -2.32 -9.00 -19.43
C LYS A 138 -3.80 -9.00 -19.07
N VAL A 139 -4.30 -7.93 -18.46
CA VAL A 139 -5.69 -7.78 -18.03
C VAL A 139 -6.39 -6.61 -18.74
N GLY A 140 -5.77 -6.05 -19.79
CA GLY A 140 -6.36 -4.97 -20.58
C GLY A 140 -6.36 -3.59 -19.89
N LEU A 141 -5.41 -3.37 -18.97
CA LEU A 141 -5.22 -2.10 -18.25
C LEU A 141 -3.88 -1.44 -18.61
#